data_AF-A0A2N6LU36-F1
#
_entry.id   AF-A0A2N6LU36-F1
#
_cell.length_a   1.000
_cell.length_b   1.000
_cell.length_c   1.000
_cell.angle_alpha   90.00
_cell.angle_beta   90.00
_cell.angle_gamma   90.00
#
_symmetry.space_group_name_H-M   'P 1'
#
loop_
_entity.id
_entity.type
_entity.pdbx_description
1 polymer ?
#
loop_
_entity_poly.entity_id
_entity_poly.type
_entity_poly.pdbx_seq_one_letter_code
_entity_poly.pdbx_strand_id
1 'polypeptide(L)'
;MLSLPTPKAIVIRESKIVHKSLTINPLARFVTEEAVCLMFNLKPESIYVIECWRYMVYVHAKGVSKFVSYADFPPIVGVRPPTQAERAKWRRRWRKQLNPEYRKQAPKWWTEFFAEEFWQAPGEPALQSWRDLLESIKFAFNEESLQKLRKELLYISA
;
A
#
# COMPACT_ATOMS: atom_id res chain seq x y z
N MET A 1 31.67 12.18 -7.17
CA MET A 1 30.90 11.64 -8.31
C MET A 1 29.64 11.04 -7.77
N LEU A 2 28.47 11.61 -8.06
CA LEU A 2 27.18 11.10 -7.59
C LEU A 2 26.70 10.05 -8.59
N SER A 3 26.54 8.80 -8.14
CA SER A 3 25.93 7.73 -8.93
C SER A 3 24.44 8.01 -9.09
N LEU A 4 23.98 8.15 -10.33
CA LEU A 4 22.56 8.15 -10.66
C LEU A 4 21.89 6.89 -10.08
N PRO A 5 20.69 6.99 -9.48
CA PRO A 5 19.93 5.81 -9.09
C PRO A 5 19.69 4.97 -10.34
N THR A 6 20.30 3.79 -10.40
CA THR A 6 20.06 2.83 -11.47
C THR A 6 18.58 2.46 -11.45
N PRO A 7 17.84 2.64 -12.56
CA PRO A 7 16.46 2.17 -12.62
C PRO A 7 16.46 0.67 -12.31
N LYS A 8 15.65 0.25 -11.33
CA LYS A 8 15.45 -1.18 -11.03
C LYS A 8 15.03 -1.85 -12.33
N ALA A 9 15.73 -2.94 -12.68
CA ALA A 9 15.38 -3.77 -13.82
C ALA A 9 13.90 -4.16 -13.72
N ILE A 10 13.17 -4.08 -14.85
CA ILE A 10 11.77 -4.53 -14.91
C ILE A 10 11.80 -6.06 -14.73
N VAL A 11 11.47 -6.54 -13.53
CA VAL A 11 11.34 -7.96 -13.25
C VAL A 11 9.91 -8.37 -13.58
N ILE A 12 9.70 -8.88 -14.80
CA ILE A 12 8.42 -9.50 -15.16
C ILE A 12 8.34 -10.85 -14.47
N ARG A 13 7.39 -11.00 -13.54
CA ARG A 13 7.10 -12.24 -12.83
C ARG A 13 5.62 -12.60 -12.96
N GLU A 14 5.32 -13.89 -12.86
CA GLU A 14 3.93 -14.34 -12.80
C GLU A 14 3.25 -13.78 -11.55
N SER A 15 2.06 -13.21 -11.72
CA SER A 15 1.27 -12.67 -10.62
C SER A 15 0.83 -13.79 -9.69
N LYS A 16 1.05 -13.58 -8.39
CA LYS A 16 0.60 -14.49 -7.32
C LYS A 16 -0.80 -14.16 -6.84
N ILE A 17 -1.44 -13.14 -7.41
CA ILE A 17 -2.78 -12.67 -7.03
C ILE A 17 -3.83 -13.39 -7.87
N VAL A 18 -4.76 -14.07 -7.20
CA VAL A 18 -5.88 -14.77 -7.84
C VAL A 18 -7.21 -14.30 -7.28
N HIS A 19 -8.20 -14.06 -8.14
CA HIS A 19 -9.55 -13.69 -7.72
C HIS A 19 -10.44 -14.92 -7.61
N LYS A 20 -10.92 -15.22 -6.40
CA LYS A 20 -11.70 -16.45 -6.10
C LYS A 20 -13.21 -16.22 -6.07
N SER A 21 -13.68 -15.02 -6.38
CA SER A 21 -15.09 -14.62 -6.31
C SER A 21 -15.53 -14.00 -7.63
N LEU A 22 -16.71 -14.39 -8.12
CA LEU A 22 -17.35 -13.79 -9.31
C LEU A 22 -17.58 -12.28 -9.14
N THR A 23 -17.90 -11.85 -7.93
CA THR A 23 -17.99 -10.43 -7.60
C THR A 23 -16.67 -10.00 -6.96
N ILE A 24 -15.96 -9.10 -7.64
CA ILE A 24 -14.72 -8.52 -7.16
C ILE A 24 -15.04 -7.44 -6.12
N ASN A 25 -14.34 -7.48 -4.98
CA ASN A 25 -14.42 -6.41 -4.00
C ASN A 25 -13.81 -5.13 -4.62
N PRO A 26 -14.45 -3.95 -4.55
CA PRO A 26 -13.89 -2.74 -5.12
C PRO A 26 -12.47 -2.43 -4.62
N LEU A 27 -12.17 -2.72 -3.35
CA LEU A 27 -10.86 -2.48 -2.74
C LEU A 27 -9.78 -3.47 -3.19
N ALA A 28 -10.13 -4.52 -3.95
CA ALA A 28 -9.15 -5.47 -4.50
C ALA A 28 -8.14 -4.79 -5.42
N ARG A 29 -8.50 -3.64 -6.00
CA ARG A 29 -7.60 -2.80 -6.81
C ARG A 29 -6.40 -2.23 -6.05
N PHE A 30 -6.39 -2.31 -4.73
CA PHE A 30 -5.29 -1.85 -3.87
C PHE A 30 -4.42 -3.01 -3.38
N VAL A 31 -4.74 -4.25 -3.74
CA VAL A 31 -3.95 -5.43 -3.35
C VAL A 31 -2.79 -5.56 -4.32
N THR A 32 -1.58 -5.44 -3.81
CA THR A 32 -0.33 -5.68 -4.54
C THR A 32 0.54 -6.68 -3.77
N GLU A 33 1.47 -7.32 -4.47
CA GLU A 33 2.43 -8.24 -3.84
C GLU A 33 3.38 -7.48 -2.91
N GLU A 34 3.76 -6.25 -3.27
CA GLU A 34 4.61 -5.33 -2.53
C GLU A 34 3.96 -4.96 -1.19
N ALA A 35 2.66 -4.63 -1.21
CA ALA A 35 1.90 -4.35 0.01
C ALA A 35 1.82 -5.58 0.92
N VAL A 36 1.68 -6.79 0.36
CA VAL A 36 1.70 -8.04 1.14
C VAL A 36 3.09 -8.30 1.73
N CYS A 37 4.15 -8.05 0.96
CA CYS A 37 5.53 -8.17 1.42
C CYS A 37 5.78 -7.27 2.63
N LEU A 38 5.42 -5.98 2.55
CA LEU A 38 5.59 -5.04 3.66
C LEU A 38 4.68 -5.37 4.85
N MET A 39 3.42 -5.73 4.61
CA MET A 39 2.47 -6.08 5.66
C MET A 39 2.97 -7.24 6.54
N PHE A 40 3.68 -8.21 5.95
CA PHE A 40 4.14 -9.41 6.64
C PHE A 40 5.66 -9.52 6.79
N ASN A 41 6.42 -8.50 6.40
CA ASN A 41 7.87 -8.52 6.34
C ASN A 41 8.43 -9.74 5.58
N LEU A 42 7.92 -9.94 4.37
CA LEU A 42 8.26 -11.07 3.48
C LEU A 42 9.05 -10.59 2.27
N LYS A 43 9.83 -11.50 1.70
CA LYS A 43 10.37 -11.34 0.34
C LYS A 43 9.33 -11.76 -0.70
N PRO A 44 9.33 -11.20 -1.92
CA PRO A 44 8.39 -11.58 -2.97
C PRO A 44 8.38 -13.08 -3.27
N GLU A 45 9.54 -13.74 -3.23
CA GLU A 45 9.67 -15.17 -3.51
C GLU A 45 9.00 -16.05 -2.44
N SER A 46 8.80 -15.50 -1.24
CA SER A 46 8.18 -16.22 -0.12
C SER A 46 6.66 -16.30 -0.23
N ILE A 47 6.03 -15.48 -1.06
CA ILE A 47 4.59 -15.53 -1.31
C ILE A 47 4.28 -16.76 -2.17
N TYR A 48 3.36 -17.60 -1.74
CA TYR A 48 2.86 -18.72 -2.55
C TYR A 48 1.64 -18.30 -3.34
N VAL A 49 0.66 -17.66 -2.68
CA VAL A 49 -0.56 -17.14 -3.33
C VAL A 49 -1.20 -16.04 -2.48
N ILE A 50 -1.82 -15.08 -3.15
CA ILE A 50 -2.70 -14.06 -2.59
C ILE A 50 -4.09 -14.27 -3.20
N GLU A 51 -5.03 -14.80 -2.44
CA GLU A 51 -6.39 -15.04 -2.92
C GLU A 51 -7.32 -13.89 -2.52
N CYS A 52 -7.81 -13.18 -3.52
CA CYS A 52 -8.84 -12.15 -3.37
C CYS A 52 -10.24 -12.80 -3.33
N TRP A 53 -10.75 -13.03 -2.13
CA TRP A 53 -12.12 -13.50 -1.87
C TRP A 53 -13.10 -12.32 -1.85
N ARG A 54 -14.42 -12.58 -1.81
CA ARG A 54 -15.45 -11.53 -1.85
C ARG A 54 -15.27 -10.45 -0.76
N TYR A 55 -14.91 -10.85 0.46
CA TYR A 55 -14.86 -9.96 1.63
C TYR A 55 -13.49 -9.81 2.27
N MET A 56 -12.55 -10.70 1.96
CA MET A 56 -11.23 -10.76 2.57
C MET A 56 -10.18 -11.13 1.53
N VAL A 57 -8.93 -10.92 1.87
CA VAL A 57 -7.77 -11.41 1.13
C VAL A 57 -7.14 -12.51 1.95
N TYR A 58 -6.93 -13.69 1.38
CA TYR A 58 -6.16 -14.76 2.00
C TYR A 58 -4.73 -14.69 1.49
N VAL A 59 -3.77 -14.62 2.40
CA VAL A 59 -2.35 -14.63 2.09
C VAL A 59 -1.74 -15.92 2.58
N HIS A 60 -1.17 -16.69 1.64
CA HIS A 60 -0.39 -17.87 1.93
C HIS A 60 1.04 -17.68 1.44
N ALA A 61 1.99 -17.72 2.37
CA ALA A 61 3.40 -17.50 2.15
C ALA A 61 4.21 -18.29 3.18
N LYS A 62 5.54 -18.30 3.03
CA LYS A 62 6.44 -18.96 3.99
C LYS A 62 6.22 -18.41 5.39
N GLY A 63 5.69 -19.23 6.30
CA GLY A 63 5.40 -18.85 7.69
C GLY A 63 4.15 -17.98 7.87
N VAL A 64 3.36 -17.73 6.83
CA VAL A 64 2.13 -16.92 6.88
C VAL A 64 0.97 -17.65 6.21
N SER A 65 -0.12 -17.81 6.95
CA SER A 65 -1.40 -18.33 6.44
C SER A 65 -2.52 -17.57 7.15
N LYS A 66 -2.95 -16.45 6.57
CA LYS A 66 -3.84 -15.50 7.25
C LYS A 66 -4.86 -14.86 6.31
N PHE A 67 -6.06 -14.63 6.83
CA PHE A 67 -7.05 -13.75 6.20
C PHE A 67 -6.86 -12.32 6.71
N VAL A 68 -6.79 -11.37 5.78
CA VAL A 68 -6.70 -9.93 6.06
C VAL A 68 -7.86 -9.18 5.40
N SER A 69 -8.15 -7.99 5.90
CA SER A 69 -9.19 -7.15 5.32
C SER A 69 -8.65 -6.41 4.11
N TYR A 70 -9.47 -6.22 3.08
CA TYR A 70 -9.15 -5.26 2.02
C TYR A 70 -8.89 -3.84 2.55
N ALA A 71 -9.46 -3.49 3.70
CA ALA A 71 -9.22 -2.21 4.35
C ALA A 71 -7.84 -2.11 5.05
N ASP A 72 -7.03 -3.16 5.02
CA ASP A 72 -5.66 -3.11 5.51
C ASP A 72 -4.67 -2.61 4.45
N PHE A 73 -5.04 -2.64 3.16
CA PHE A 73 -4.17 -2.23 2.05
C PHE A 73 -4.24 -0.70 1.79
N PRO A 74 -3.09 -0.04 1.56
CA PRO A 74 -3.03 1.36 1.18
C PRO A 74 -3.54 1.55 -0.25
N PRO A 75 -4.15 2.70 -0.57
CA PRO A 75 -4.47 3.01 -1.96
C PRO A 75 -3.18 3.22 -2.77
N ILE A 76 -3.28 2.95 -4.07
CA ILE A 76 -2.17 3.10 -5.03
C ILE A 76 -2.58 4.04 -6.17
N VAL A 77 -1.59 4.54 -6.92
CA VAL A 77 -1.82 5.27 -8.18
C VAL A 77 -2.03 4.30 -9.35
N GLY A 78 -2.46 4.80 -10.51
CA GLY A 78 -2.73 3.97 -11.69
C GLY A 78 -4.05 3.19 -11.63
N VAL A 79 -4.78 3.27 -10.52
CA VAL A 79 -6.15 2.75 -10.37
C VAL A 79 -7.10 3.86 -9.94
N ARG A 80 -8.41 3.57 -9.92
CA ARG A 80 -9.41 4.54 -9.45
C ARG A 80 -9.10 4.96 -7.99
N PRO A 81 -9.05 6.27 -7.68
CA PRO A 81 -8.76 6.76 -6.33
C PRO A 81 -9.79 6.26 -5.32
N PRO A 82 -9.46 6.26 -4.01
CA PRO A 82 -10.43 5.88 -2.99
C PRO A 82 -11.63 6.83 -2.97
N THR A 83 -12.81 6.25 -2.82
CA THR A 83 -14.07 6.98 -2.62
C THR A 83 -14.19 7.47 -1.17
N GLN A 84 -15.12 8.40 -0.91
CA GLN A 84 -15.40 8.84 0.46
C GLN A 84 -15.90 7.70 1.35
N ALA A 85 -16.68 6.76 0.80
CA ALA A 85 -17.16 5.58 1.51
C ALA A 85 -16.01 4.65 1.92
N GLU A 86 -15.02 4.45 1.04
CA GLU A 86 -13.83 3.66 1.34
C GLU A 86 -12.95 4.32 2.41
N ARG A 87 -12.72 5.64 2.31
CA ARG A 87 -12.06 6.41 3.37
C ARG A 87 -12.78 6.29 4.72
N ALA A 88 -14.12 6.28 4.71
CA ALA A 88 -14.91 6.10 5.91
C ALA A 88 -14.77 4.68 6.51
N LYS A 89 -14.60 3.64 5.68
CA LYS A 89 -14.33 2.27 6.15
C LYS A 89 -12.99 2.19 6.89
N TRP A 90 -11.93 2.77 6.33
CA TRP A 90 -10.63 2.88 7.01
C TRP A 90 -10.74 3.56 8.37
N ARG A 91 -11.33 4.76 8.42
CA ARG A 91 -11.52 5.49 9.70
C ARG A 91 -12.34 4.72 10.72
N ARG A 92 -13.38 3.98 10.29
CA ARG A 92 -14.18 3.13 11.19
C ARG A 92 -13.34 1.99 11.76
N ARG A 93 -12.47 1.38 10.96
CA ARG A 93 -11.58 0.29 11.38
C ARG A 93 -10.53 0.78 12.37
N TRP A 94 -9.82 1.85 12.06
CA TRP A 94 -8.76 2.38 12.93
C TRP A 94 -9.26 2.95 14.25
N ARG A 95 -10.51 3.43 14.29
CA ARG A 95 -11.16 3.81 15.57
C ARG A 95 -11.40 2.63 16.50
N LYS A 96 -11.57 1.42 15.98
CA LYS A 96 -11.78 0.20 16.77
C LYS A 96 -10.47 -0.44 17.22
N GLN A 97 -9.31 0.04 16.75
CA GLN A 97 -8.04 -0.49 17.22
C GLN A 97 -7.80 -0.05 18.67
N LEU A 98 -7.54 -1.04 19.52
CA LEU A 98 -7.31 -0.87 20.95
C LEU A 98 -5.90 -0.38 21.26
N ASN A 99 -4.94 -0.56 20.35
CA ASN A 99 -3.58 -0.09 20.54
C ASN A 99 -3.55 1.45 20.44
N PRO A 100 -3.19 2.18 21.52
CA PRO A 100 -3.15 3.63 21.54
C PRO A 100 -2.24 4.23 20.45
N GLU A 101 -1.14 3.55 20.11
CA GLU A 101 -0.18 4.04 19.10
C GLU A 101 -0.76 4.09 17.69
N TYR A 102 -1.75 3.24 17.39
CA TYR A 102 -2.37 3.14 16.05
C TYR A 102 -3.80 3.70 16.07
N ARG A 103 -4.21 4.32 17.18
CA ARG A 103 -5.57 4.79 17.36
C ARG A 103 -5.87 5.89 16.33
N LYS A 104 -6.88 5.64 15.49
CA LYS A 104 -7.32 6.54 14.40
C LYS A 104 -6.33 6.71 13.24
N GLN A 105 -5.28 5.90 13.16
CA GLN A 105 -4.25 5.99 12.10
C GLN A 105 -4.14 4.68 11.32
N ALA A 106 -3.52 4.74 10.14
CA ALA A 106 -3.16 3.57 9.37
C ALA A 106 -2.05 2.75 10.06
N PRO A 107 -1.89 1.47 9.70
CA PRO A 107 -0.73 0.67 10.11
C PRO A 107 0.59 1.36 9.74
N LYS A 108 1.60 1.26 10.62
CA LYS A 108 2.94 1.89 10.43
C LYS A 108 3.57 1.55 9.06
N TRP A 109 3.41 0.32 8.59
CA TRP A 109 3.97 -0.12 7.31
C TRP A 109 3.40 0.64 6.10
N TRP A 110 2.26 1.35 6.21
CA TRP A 110 1.80 2.23 5.12
C TRP A 110 2.83 3.31 4.81
N THR A 111 3.48 3.89 5.82
CA THR A 111 4.50 4.91 5.61
C THR A 111 5.70 4.35 4.84
N GLU A 112 6.10 3.10 5.10
CA GLU A 112 7.16 2.42 4.36
C GLU A 112 6.72 2.14 2.91
N PHE A 113 5.49 1.64 2.73
CA PHE A 113 4.90 1.41 1.41
C PHE A 113 4.92 2.65 0.52
N PHE A 114 4.40 3.78 1.02
CA PHE A 114 4.38 5.01 0.24
C PHE A 114 5.79 5.51 -0.09
N ALA A 115 6.73 5.43 0.86
CA ALA A 115 8.11 5.82 0.60
C ALA A 115 8.74 4.95 -0.52
N GLU A 116 8.57 3.64 -0.47
CA GLU A 116 9.09 2.72 -1.51
C GLU A 116 8.46 2.97 -2.88
N GLU A 117 7.17 3.29 -2.94
CA GLU A 117 6.46 3.60 -4.18
C GLU A 117 6.91 4.93 -4.79
N PHE A 118 7.17 5.96 -3.96
CA PHE A 118 7.68 7.25 -4.46
C PHE A 118 9.03 7.07 -5.14
N TRP A 119 9.93 6.29 -4.54
CA TRP A 119 11.24 5.98 -5.09
C TRP A 119 11.21 5.19 -6.39
N GLN A 120 10.09 4.50 -6.66
CA GLN A 120 9.88 3.70 -7.87
C GLN A 120 9.09 4.46 -8.94
N ALA A 121 8.60 5.66 -8.66
CA ALA A 121 7.83 6.45 -9.60
C ALA A 121 8.69 6.87 -10.81
N PRO A 122 8.28 6.61 -12.07
CA PRO A 122 9.12 6.78 -13.26
C PRO A 122 9.32 8.24 -13.71
N GLY A 123 8.92 9.23 -12.89
CA GLY A 123 9.10 10.65 -13.19
C GLY A 123 8.07 11.56 -12.51
N GLU A 124 8.18 12.86 -12.79
CA GLU A 124 7.39 13.91 -12.13
C GLU A 124 5.86 13.73 -12.24
N PRO A 125 5.26 13.35 -13.39
CA PRO A 125 3.80 13.14 -13.44
C PRO A 125 3.31 12.02 -12.50
N ALA A 126 4.11 10.97 -12.33
CA ALA A 126 3.80 9.88 -11.41
C ALA A 126 3.96 10.33 -9.95
N LEU A 127 5.03 11.09 -9.64
CA LEU A 127 5.24 11.69 -8.32
C LEU A 127 4.11 12.67 -7.96
N GLN A 128 3.62 13.46 -8.90
CA GLN A 128 2.49 14.35 -8.68
C GLN A 128 1.22 13.56 -8.36
N SER A 129 0.96 12.46 -9.07
CA SER A 129 -0.17 11.57 -8.76
C SER A 129 -0.08 10.98 -7.35
N TRP A 130 1.13 10.64 -6.91
CA TRP A 130 1.39 10.18 -5.55
C TRP A 130 1.22 11.30 -4.50
N ARG A 131 1.65 12.53 -4.79
CA ARG A 131 1.40 13.72 -3.93
C ARG A 131 -0.09 13.96 -3.74
N ASP A 132 -0.86 13.98 -4.82
CA ASP A 132 -2.30 14.21 -4.78
C ASP A 132 -3.01 13.10 -3.99
N LEU A 133 -2.58 11.85 -4.19
CA LEU A 133 -3.08 10.72 -3.41
C LEU A 133 -2.78 10.89 -1.92
N LEU A 134 -1.53 11.20 -1.56
CA LEU A 134 -1.09 11.41 -0.17
C LEU A 134 -1.91 12.52 0.51
N GLU A 135 -2.10 13.67 -0.14
CA GLU A 135 -2.92 14.75 0.40
C GLU A 135 -4.38 14.34 0.60
N SER A 136 -4.93 13.53 -0.31
CA SER A 136 -6.30 13.01 -0.19
C SER A 136 -6.50 12.03 0.98
N ILE A 137 -5.40 11.42 1.45
CA ILE A 137 -5.41 10.44 2.55
C ILE A 137 -4.61 10.87 3.78
N LYS A 138 -4.17 12.12 3.91
CA LYS A 138 -3.32 12.57 5.03
C LYS A 138 -3.85 12.26 6.42
N PHE A 139 -5.18 12.12 6.57
CA PHE A 139 -5.83 11.67 7.80
C PHE A 139 -5.41 10.26 8.27
N ALA A 140 -4.78 9.47 7.39
CA ALA A 140 -4.25 8.15 7.68
C ALA A 140 -2.96 8.19 8.50
N PHE A 141 -2.25 9.32 8.50
CA PHE A 141 -0.93 9.45 9.09
C PHE A 141 -0.95 10.41 10.28
N ASN A 142 -0.02 10.21 11.22
CA ASN A 142 0.36 11.26 12.16
C ASN A 142 1.27 12.29 11.48
N GLU A 143 1.52 13.40 12.18
CA GLU A 143 2.32 14.50 11.66
C GLU A 143 3.75 14.06 11.30
N GLU A 144 4.40 13.26 12.15
CA GLU A 144 5.76 12.77 11.91
C GLU A 144 5.86 11.95 10.62
N SER A 145 4.95 10.99 10.44
CA SER A 145 4.89 10.13 9.25
C SER A 145 4.57 10.93 8.00
N LEU A 146 3.67 11.92 8.10
CA LEU A 146 3.32 12.79 6.98
C LEU A 146 4.49 13.68 6.57
N GLN A 147 5.22 14.24 7.54
CA GLN A 147 6.42 15.04 7.29
C GLN A 147 7.54 14.20 6.67
N LYS A 148 7.73 12.96 7.12
CA LYS A 148 8.66 12.02 6.49
C LYS A 148 8.30 11.82 5.01
N LEU A 149 7.05 11.47 4.71
CA LEU A 149 6.60 11.23 3.33
C LEU A 149 6.73 12.47 2.43
N ARG A 150 6.43 13.66 2.97
CA ARG A 150 6.63 14.93 2.24
C ARG A 150 8.10 15.22 1.95
N LYS A 151 9.00 14.93 2.89
CA LYS A 151 10.44 15.08 2.67
C LYS A 151 10.96 14.13 1.59
N GLU A 152 10.53 12.87 1.59
CA GLU A 152 10.87 11.91 0.52
C GLU A 152 10.42 12.44 -0.85
N LEU A 153 9.18 12.92 -0.95
CA LEU A 153 8.65 13.46 -2.21
C LEU A 153 9.39 14.71 -2.70
N LEU A 154 9.87 15.57 -1.79
CA LEU A 154 10.68 16.74 -2.14
C LEU A 154 12.08 16.33 -2.59
N TYR A 155 12.68 15.37 -1.89
CA TYR A 155 14.02 14.87 -2.19
C TYR A 155 14.09 14.21 -3.57
N ILE A 156 13.07 13.45 -3.96
CA ILE A 156 13.02 12.77 -5.27
C ILE A 156 12.77 13.76 -6.42
N SER A 157 12.06 14.87 -6.17
CA SER A 157 11.77 15.89 -7.20
C SER A 157 12.88 16.92 -7.40
N ALA A 158 13.91 16.92 -6.55
CA ALA A 158 15.03 17.86 -6.59
C ALA A 158 16.18 17.31 -7.45
#